data_AF-A0A6N2MGR9-F1
#
_entry.id   AF-A0A6N2MGR9-F1
#
_cell.length_a   1.000
_cell.length_b   1.000
_cell.length_c   1.000
_cell.angle_alpha   90.00
_cell.angle_beta   90.00
_cell.angle_gamma   90.00
#
_symmetry.space_group_name_H-M   'P 1'
#
loop_
_entity.id
_entity.type
_entity.pdbx_description
1 polymer ?
#
loop_
_entity_poly.entity_id
_entity_poly.type
_entity_poly.pdbx_seq_one_letter_code
_entity_poly.pdbx_strand_id
1 'polypeptide(L)'
;MWTQKEFVQPNQGIVDSSLPKKPPKLLQHNKTENREDLRVVLRLIKNRNTEFLIEEKASSFGISNMEVASEGSTTICSHCDRAIPSSNIDLHYAHCSRNLKKCKICGDMVPKKHAEEHFLNTHAPVACSLCSETMEREILAVHKGENCPQRIVTCEFCEFPLPAIDLAEHQEVCGNRTELCHMCNRYIRLRERYNHESRCTGLPDTTVGSSRDARDAERRQPQGPQRRQPQDISRKRLLFTIAVTGIAVLLGSFLFQKKAEDSQVH
;
A
#
# COMPACT_ATOMS: atom_id res chain seq x y z
N MET A 1 -38.33 30.45 55.92
CA MET A 1 -39.47 29.68 55.38
C MET A 1 -38.86 28.50 54.60
N TRP A 2 -38.32 27.45 55.22
CA TRP A 2 -38.98 26.31 55.88
C TRP A 2 -40.24 25.82 55.16
N THR A 3 -40.13 24.70 54.44
CA THR A 3 -40.94 23.50 54.71
C THR A 3 -40.14 22.24 54.34
N GLN A 4 -39.97 21.38 55.34
CA GLN A 4 -39.55 19.98 55.26
C GLN A 4 -40.68 19.11 54.68
N LYS A 5 -40.30 17.92 54.21
CA LYS A 5 -40.82 16.57 54.55
C LYS A 5 -40.68 15.67 53.31
N GLU A 6 -40.28 14.41 53.35
CA GLU A 6 -39.94 13.49 54.44
C GLU A 6 -39.12 12.34 53.84
N PHE A 7 -38.36 11.68 54.69
CA PHE A 7 -37.45 10.58 54.43
C PHE A 7 -38.22 9.25 54.52
N VAL A 8 -38.12 8.36 53.50
CA VAL A 8 -38.42 6.92 53.66
C VAL A 8 -37.48 6.10 52.78
N GLN A 9 -36.62 5.32 53.41
CA GLN A 9 -36.05 4.05 52.91
C GLN A 9 -36.71 2.93 53.75
N PRO A 10 -36.92 1.68 53.27
CA PRO A 10 -35.81 0.77 52.97
C PRO A 10 -36.02 -0.39 51.96
N ASN A 11 -34.88 -1.03 51.65
CA ASN A 11 -34.61 -2.45 51.37
C ASN A 11 -34.84 -3.12 49.99
N GLN A 12 -33.68 -3.46 49.39
CA GLN A 12 -33.21 -4.79 48.97
C GLN A 12 -34.10 -5.65 48.06
N GLY A 13 -33.56 -6.00 46.89
CA GLY A 13 -33.99 -7.19 46.17
C GLY A 13 -33.57 -7.29 44.71
N ILE A 14 -32.43 -7.94 44.48
CA ILE A 14 -32.22 -8.99 43.46
C ILE A 14 -32.15 -8.55 41.97
N VAL A 15 -31.09 -9.11 41.36
CA VAL A 15 -30.72 -9.19 39.95
C VAL A 15 -31.89 -9.36 38.97
N ASP A 16 -31.88 -8.64 37.84
CA ASP A 16 -31.76 -9.34 36.57
C ASP A 16 -31.38 -8.43 35.40
N SER A 17 -30.44 -8.95 34.62
CA SER A 17 -29.91 -8.42 33.37
C SER A 17 -30.89 -8.61 32.22
N SER A 18 -31.39 -7.54 31.61
CA SER A 18 -31.94 -7.57 30.24
C SER A 18 -32.26 -6.18 29.68
N LEU A 19 -31.20 -5.41 29.36
CA LEU A 19 -31.30 -4.36 28.35
C LEU A 19 -31.24 -5.03 26.96
N PRO A 20 -32.16 -4.71 26.02
CA PRO A 20 -32.16 -5.29 24.69
C PRO A 20 -30.87 -4.89 23.96
N LYS A 21 -30.04 -5.89 23.65
CA LYS A 21 -28.89 -5.75 22.75
C LYS A 21 -29.42 -5.20 21.42
N LYS A 22 -29.13 -3.93 21.13
CA LYS A 22 -29.21 -3.42 19.75
C LYS A 22 -28.34 -4.35 18.89
N PRO A 23 -28.87 -4.93 17.79
CA PRO A 23 -28.03 -5.75 16.93
C PRO A 23 -26.88 -4.90 16.39
N PRO A 24 -25.67 -5.46 16.25
CA PRO A 24 -24.57 -4.75 15.64
C PRO A 24 -25.00 -4.30 14.25
N LYS A 25 -24.83 -3.01 13.95
CA LYS A 25 -24.93 -2.51 12.58
C LYS A 25 -23.96 -3.33 11.76
N LEU A 26 -24.50 -4.20 10.90
CA LEU A 26 -23.76 -4.85 9.84
C LEU A 26 -22.93 -3.76 9.16
N LEU A 27 -21.61 -3.88 9.25
CA LEU A 27 -20.72 -3.15 8.36
C LEU A 27 -21.24 -3.41 6.96
N GLN A 28 -21.74 -2.36 6.32
CA GLN A 28 -21.84 -2.35 4.88
C GLN A 28 -20.41 -2.43 4.38
N HIS A 29 -19.95 -3.66 4.14
CA HIS A 29 -18.85 -3.90 3.23
C HIS A 29 -19.26 -3.22 1.92
N ASN A 30 -18.62 -2.08 1.64
CA ASN A 30 -18.74 -1.38 0.37
C ASN A 30 -18.29 -2.37 -0.71
N LYS A 31 -19.29 -3.00 -1.31
CA LYS A 31 -19.18 -3.98 -2.38
C LYS A 31 -18.87 -3.23 -3.67
N THR A 32 -17.68 -2.65 -3.72
CA THR A 32 -17.13 -2.01 -4.93
C THR A 32 -15.75 -2.59 -5.22
N GLU A 33 -15.64 -3.91 -5.11
CA GLU A 33 -14.61 -4.65 -5.81
C GLU A 33 -15.25 -5.26 -7.06
N ASN A 34 -14.66 -4.89 -8.19
CA ASN A 34 -14.52 -5.75 -9.36
C ASN A 34 -15.70 -6.00 -10.29
N ARG A 35 -16.07 -4.94 -11.01
CA ARG A 35 -16.69 -5.09 -12.35
C ARG A 35 -15.66 -5.30 -13.48
N GLU A 36 -14.38 -5.05 -13.21
CA GLU A 36 -13.28 -5.29 -14.15
C GLU A 36 -12.61 -6.67 -13.92
N ASP A 37 -12.40 -7.15 -12.68
CA ASP A 37 -11.86 -8.52 -12.48
C ASP A 37 -12.88 -9.62 -12.78
N LEU A 38 -14.19 -9.39 -12.64
CA LEU A 38 -15.18 -10.38 -13.10
C LEU A 38 -15.07 -10.62 -14.60
N ARG A 39 -14.69 -9.60 -15.39
CA ARG A 39 -14.53 -9.70 -16.85
C ARG A 39 -13.28 -10.50 -17.21
N VAL A 40 -12.23 -10.45 -16.37
CA VAL A 40 -11.00 -11.25 -16.50
C VAL A 40 -11.26 -12.69 -16.04
N VAL A 41 -11.93 -12.91 -14.91
CA VAL A 41 -12.30 -14.25 -14.41
C VAL A 41 -13.29 -14.93 -15.35
N LEU A 42 -14.28 -14.21 -15.91
CA LEU A 42 -15.14 -14.74 -16.97
C LEU A 42 -14.40 -15.04 -18.27
N ARG A 43 -13.30 -14.31 -18.58
CA ARG A 43 -12.44 -14.62 -19.73
C ARG A 43 -11.57 -15.86 -19.47
N LEU A 44 -11.15 -16.08 -18.22
CA LEU A 44 -10.42 -17.28 -17.80
C LEU A 44 -11.31 -18.53 -17.67
N ILE A 45 -12.56 -18.40 -17.21
CA ILE A 45 -13.55 -19.49 -17.17
C ILE A 45 -14.05 -19.84 -18.59
N LYS A 46 -14.20 -18.84 -19.48
CA LYS A 46 -14.52 -19.09 -20.90
C LYS A 46 -13.39 -19.76 -21.69
N ASN A 47 -12.14 -19.69 -21.22
CA ASN A 47 -11.00 -20.34 -21.89
C ASN A 47 -10.69 -21.75 -21.37
N ARG A 48 -11.43 -22.22 -20.35
CA ARG A 48 -11.20 -23.55 -19.73
C ARG A 48 -12.36 -24.52 -19.92
N ASN A 49 -13.49 -24.05 -20.44
CA ASN A 49 -14.72 -24.84 -20.65
C ASN A 49 -15.18 -24.91 -22.13
N THR A 50 -14.28 -24.73 -23.09
CA THR A 50 -14.58 -24.89 -24.54
C THR A 50 -14.04 -26.19 -25.13
N GLU A 51 -13.95 -27.25 -24.32
CA GLU A 51 -13.65 -28.61 -24.81
C GLU A 51 -14.74 -29.64 -24.46
N PHE A 52 -15.86 -29.26 -23.82
CA PHE A 52 -16.80 -30.27 -23.26
C PHE A 52 -18.28 -30.15 -23.65
N LEU A 53 -18.68 -29.26 -24.58
CA LEU A 53 -20.09 -29.15 -24.99
C LEU A 53 -20.27 -28.98 -26.50
N ILE A 54 -19.57 -29.78 -27.30
CA ILE A 54 -19.89 -29.95 -28.73
C ILE A 54 -19.88 -31.44 -29.09
N GLU A 55 -20.78 -32.23 -28.48
CA GLU A 55 -21.13 -33.57 -29.02
C GLU A 55 -22.64 -33.83 -29.16
N GLU A 56 -23.53 -32.95 -28.70
CA GLU A 56 -24.98 -33.28 -28.71
C GLU A 56 -25.87 -32.49 -29.67
N LYS A 57 -25.33 -31.62 -30.55
CA LYS A 57 -26.16 -30.82 -31.48
C LYS A 57 -25.67 -30.76 -32.93
N ALA A 58 -25.14 -31.87 -33.46
CA ALA A 58 -24.79 -31.99 -34.88
C ALA A 58 -25.73 -32.92 -35.68
N SER A 59 -26.98 -33.12 -35.25
CA SER A 59 -27.94 -34.01 -35.95
C SER A 59 -29.00 -33.31 -36.83
N SER A 60 -28.94 -32.00 -37.08
CA SER A 60 -30.03 -31.35 -37.86
C SER A 60 -29.63 -30.20 -38.78
N PHE A 61 -28.35 -30.02 -39.09
CA PHE A 61 -27.96 -29.07 -40.13
C PHE A 61 -26.84 -29.67 -40.96
N GLY A 62 -27.17 -30.07 -42.19
CA GLY A 62 -26.24 -30.66 -43.15
C GLY A 62 -25.19 -29.66 -43.60
N ILE A 63 -24.16 -29.48 -42.78
CA ILE A 63 -22.88 -28.91 -43.19
C ILE A 63 -21.90 -30.08 -43.11
N SER A 64 -21.53 -30.60 -44.27
CA SER A 64 -20.47 -31.58 -44.44
C SER A 64 -19.14 -30.97 -43.99
N ASN A 65 -18.82 -31.09 -42.70
CA ASN A 65 -17.43 -31.03 -42.27
C ASN A 65 -16.80 -32.35 -42.69
N MET A 66 -16.00 -32.28 -43.74
CA MET A 66 -15.11 -33.34 -44.15
C MET A 66 -14.07 -33.50 -43.05
N GLU A 67 -14.36 -34.34 -42.06
CA GLU A 67 -13.36 -34.91 -41.18
C GLU A 67 -12.55 -35.89 -42.03
N VAL A 68 -11.54 -35.36 -42.72
CA VAL A 68 -10.51 -36.18 -43.32
C VAL A 68 -9.57 -36.55 -42.19
N ALA A 69 -9.88 -37.67 -41.54
CA ALA A 69 -8.88 -38.52 -40.92
C ALA A 69 -7.95 -39.01 -42.05
N SER A 70 -7.01 -38.15 -42.43
CA SER A 70 -5.81 -38.60 -43.11
C SER A 70 -4.89 -39.10 -42.02
N GLU A 71 -4.56 -40.38 -42.06
CA GLU A 71 -3.34 -40.92 -41.45
C GLU A 71 -2.12 -40.26 -42.12
N GLY A 72 -1.97 -38.95 -41.93
CA GLY A 72 -0.86 -38.18 -42.43
C GLY A 72 0.19 -38.13 -41.33
N SER A 73 1.43 -38.50 -41.67
CA SER A 73 2.57 -38.17 -40.81
C SER A 73 2.49 -36.69 -40.45
N THR A 74 2.72 -36.35 -39.19
CA THR A 74 2.86 -34.96 -38.77
C THR A 74 4.34 -34.66 -38.57
N THR A 75 4.75 -33.45 -38.94
CA THR A 75 6.10 -32.94 -38.74
C THR A 75 6.02 -31.71 -37.86
N ILE A 76 6.97 -31.58 -36.92
CA ILE A 76 7.05 -30.43 -36.03
C ILE A 76 7.65 -29.25 -36.80
N CYS A 77 6.97 -28.11 -36.77
CA CYS A 77 7.50 -26.87 -37.33
C CYS A 77 8.63 -26.33 -36.44
N SER A 78 9.83 -26.16 -36.98
CA SER A 78 11.01 -25.66 -36.26
C SER A 78 10.91 -24.21 -35.76
N HIS A 79 9.88 -23.47 -36.17
CA HIS A 79 9.68 -22.07 -35.78
C HIS A 79 8.64 -21.87 -34.67
N CYS A 80 7.56 -22.67 -34.67
CA CYS A 80 6.48 -22.57 -33.67
C CYS A 80 6.32 -23.82 -32.80
N ASP A 81 7.12 -24.86 -33.04
CA ASP A 81 7.12 -26.14 -32.33
C ASP A 81 5.77 -26.89 -32.36
N ARG A 82 4.86 -26.53 -33.26
CA ARG A 82 3.57 -27.19 -33.43
C ARG A 82 3.69 -28.37 -34.42
N ALA A 83 3.00 -29.47 -34.13
CA ALA A 83 2.82 -30.59 -35.06
C ALA A 83 1.86 -30.17 -36.19
N ILE A 84 2.34 -30.25 -37.43
CA ILE A 84 1.62 -29.88 -38.65
C ILE A 84 1.64 -31.09 -39.59
N PRO A 85 0.54 -31.41 -40.32
CA PRO A 85 0.56 -32.46 -41.33
C PRO A 85 1.74 -32.28 -42.31
N SER A 86 2.50 -33.34 -42.55
CA SER A 86 3.73 -33.29 -43.36
C SER A 86 3.46 -32.78 -44.77
N SER A 87 2.26 -33.01 -45.34
CA SER A 87 1.87 -32.49 -46.65
C SER A 87 1.82 -30.96 -46.72
N ASN A 88 1.62 -30.28 -45.58
CA ASN A 88 1.35 -28.85 -45.51
C ASN A 88 2.45 -28.08 -44.75
N ILE A 89 3.54 -28.74 -44.35
CA ILE A 89 4.58 -28.16 -43.49
C ILE A 89 5.27 -26.96 -44.15
N ASP A 90 5.55 -26.99 -45.46
CA ASP A 90 6.24 -25.91 -46.16
C ASP A 90 5.38 -24.64 -46.24
N LEU A 91 4.10 -24.80 -46.57
CA LEU A 91 3.13 -23.70 -46.59
C LEU A 91 2.96 -23.11 -45.18
N HIS A 92 2.83 -23.97 -44.17
CA HIS A 92 2.77 -23.53 -42.79
C HIS A 92 4.04 -22.78 -42.38
N TYR A 93 5.23 -23.31 -42.66
CA TYR A 93 6.50 -22.71 -42.27
C TYR A 93 6.68 -21.33 -42.91
N ALA A 94 6.35 -21.19 -44.20
CA ALA A 94 6.40 -19.91 -44.89
C ALA A 94 5.46 -18.87 -44.25
N HIS A 95 4.24 -19.25 -43.84
CA HIS A 95 3.32 -18.34 -43.16
C HIS A 95 3.76 -18.05 -41.72
N CYS A 96 4.17 -19.07 -40.99
CA CYS A 96 4.56 -19.02 -39.59
C CYS A 96 5.79 -18.14 -39.37
N SER A 97 6.88 -18.40 -40.11
CA SER A 97 8.14 -17.66 -39.99
C SER A 97 8.01 -16.18 -40.38
N ARG A 98 7.14 -15.87 -41.35
CA ARG A 98 6.90 -14.48 -41.79
C ARG A 98 6.04 -13.71 -40.81
N ASN A 99 4.96 -14.30 -40.30
CA ASN A 99 3.92 -13.57 -39.58
C ASN A 99 3.97 -13.71 -38.07
N LEU A 100 4.53 -14.79 -37.52
CA LEU A 100 4.59 -15.04 -36.08
C LEU A 100 6.00 -14.84 -35.56
N LYS A 101 6.14 -14.55 -34.27
CA LYS A 101 7.41 -14.61 -33.54
C LYS A 101 7.17 -15.12 -32.13
N LYS A 102 8.15 -15.83 -31.58
CA LYS A 102 8.10 -16.29 -30.19
C LYS A 102 8.39 -15.12 -29.24
N CYS A 103 7.54 -14.90 -28.24
CA CYS A 103 7.78 -13.93 -27.18
C CYS A 103 8.97 -14.40 -26.33
N LYS A 104 9.89 -13.49 -26.01
CA LYS A 104 11.08 -13.83 -25.21
C LYS A 104 10.79 -13.96 -23.71
N ILE A 105 9.64 -13.46 -23.27
CA ILE A 105 9.27 -13.40 -21.84
C ILE A 105 8.38 -14.59 -21.49
N CYS A 106 7.25 -14.78 -22.18
CA CYS A 106 6.35 -15.92 -21.93
C CYS A 106 6.57 -17.14 -22.84
N GLY A 107 7.28 -17.01 -23.96
CA GLY A 107 7.46 -18.10 -24.92
C GLY A 107 6.31 -18.29 -25.91
N ASP A 108 5.25 -17.49 -25.85
CA ASP A 108 4.08 -17.63 -26.74
C ASP A 108 4.37 -17.21 -28.18
N MET A 109 3.70 -17.84 -29.14
CA MET A 109 3.76 -17.44 -30.55
C MET A 109 2.79 -16.28 -30.82
N VAL A 110 3.33 -15.09 -31.05
CA VAL A 110 2.56 -13.85 -31.23
C VAL A 110 2.71 -13.34 -32.67
N PRO A 111 1.63 -12.86 -33.32
CA PRO A 111 1.75 -12.19 -34.61
C PRO A 111 2.69 -10.97 -34.51
N LYS A 112 3.64 -10.85 -35.43
CA LYS A 112 4.63 -9.76 -35.44
C LYS A 112 3.97 -8.38 -35.42
N LYS A 113 2.82 -8.24 -36.09
CA LYS A 113 2.02 -7.01 -36.11
C LYS A 113 1.46 -6.61 -34.73
N HIS A 114 1.16 -7.58 -33.87
CA HIS A 114 0.58 -7.38 -32.54
C HIS A 114 1.59 -7.61 -31.42
N ALA A 115 2.87 -7.74 -31.74
CA ALA A 115 3.87 -8.06 -30.75
C ALA A 115 4.08 -6.94 -29.72
N GLU A 116 4.00 -5.68 -30.17
CA GLU A 116 4.11 -4.53 -29.28
C GLU A 116 2.91 -4.45 -28.34
N GLU A 117 1.71 -4.61 -28.88
CA GLU A 117 0.47 -4.68 -28.10
C GLU A 117 0.50 -5.81 -27.07
N HIS A 118 1.00 -6.99 -27.44
CA HIS A 118 1.20 -8.10 -26.51
C HIS A 118 2.16 -7.71 -25.38
N PHE A 119 3.29 -7.07 -25.69
CA PHE A 119 4.23 -6.61 -24.67
C PHE A 119 3.57 -5.60 -23.73
N LEU A 120 2.94 -4.55 -24.26
CA LEU A 120 2.31 -3.49 -23.46
C LEU A 120 1.20 -4.02 -22.53
N ASN A 121 0.42 -4.99 -22.99
CA ASN A 121 -0.68 -5.53 -22.19
C ASN A 121 -0.25 -6.61 -21.20
N THR A 122 0.79 -7.38 -21.54
CA THR A 122 1.16 -8.59 -20.78
C THR A 122 2.39 -8.41 -19.92
N HIS A 123 3.41 -7.71 -20.42
CA HIS A 123 4.75 -7.68 -19.84
C HIS A 123 5.26 -6.29 -19.48
N ALA A 124 4.65 -5.23 -20.01
CA ALA A 124 5.10 -3.89 -19.71
C ALA A 124 4.93 -3.59 -18.22
N PRO A 125 5.94 -2.95 -17.61
CA PRO A 125 5.84 -2.46 -16.24
C PRO A 125 4.62 -1.55 -16.05
N VAL A 126 4.04 -1.63 -14.87
CA VAL A 126 2.84 -0.89 -14.48
C VAL A 126 3.15 0.04 -13.32
N ALA A 127 2.55 1.22 -13.33
CA ALA A 127 2.67 2.16 -12.24
C ALA A 127 1.75 1.79 -11.06
N CYS A 128 2.26 1.92 -9.84
CA CYS A 128 1.45 1.81 -8.63
C CYS A 128 0.49 3.00 -8.52
N SER A 129 -0.79 2.72 -8.30
CA SER A 129 -1.83 3.75 -8.17
C SER A 129 -1.70 4.64 -6.94
N LEU A 130 -0.89 4.23 -5.93
CA LEU A 130 -0.74 4.95 -4.66
C LEU A 130 0.50 5.84 -4.65
N CYS A 131 1.64 5.34 -5.15
CA CYS A 131 2.92 6.06 -5.12
C CYS A 131 3.47 6.43 -6.50
N SER A 132 2.82 6.02 -7.59
CA SER A 132 3.24 6.26 -8.98
C SER A 132 4.59 5.65 -9.40
N GLU A 133 5.20 4.83 -8.54
CA GLU A 133 6.40 4.07 -8.88
C GLU A 133 6.08 2.98 -9.91
N THR A 134 6.98 2.74 -10.86
CA THR A 134 6.79 1.76 -11.94
C THR A 134 7.49 0.45 -11.61
N MET A 135 6.80 -0.67 -11.80
CA MET A 135 7.27 -1.99 -11.40
C MET A 135 6.67 -3.10 -12.27
N GLU A 136 7.21 -4.32 -12.19
CA GLU A 136 6.65 -5.49 -12.88
C GLU A 136 5.23 -5.80 -12.39
N ARG A 137 4.41 -6.39 -13.26
CA ARG A 137 2.99 -6.66 -12.94
C ARG A 137 2.85 -7.67 -11.82
N GLU A 138 3.73 -8.66 -11.79
CA GLU A 138 3.77 -9.74 -10.82
C GLU A 138 4.06 -9.23 -9.40
N ILE A 139 4.92 -8.20 -9.28
CA ILE A 139 5.31 -7.63 -7.98
C ILE A 139 4.36 -6.53 -7.48
N LEU A 140 3.48 -6.01 -8.35
CA LEU A 140 2.56 -4.91 -8.00
C LEU A 140 1.67 -5.24 -6.80
N ALA A 141 1.20 -6.49 -6.69
CA ALA A 141 0.34 -6.92 -5.58
C ALA A 141 1.09 -6.86 -4.23
N VAL A 142 2.29 -7.41 -4.20
CA VAL A 142 3.17 -7.41 -3.01
C VAL A 142 3.60 -5.98 -2.67
N HIS A 143 3.89 -5.16 -3.68
CA HIS A 143 4.18 -3.75 -3.47
C HIS A 143 3.01 -3.05 -2.77
N LYS A 144 1.79 -3.14 -3.31
CA LYS A 144 0.62 -2.46 -2.72
C LYS A 144 0.32 -2.92 -1.29
N GLY A 145 0.51 -4.20 -0.99
CA GLY A 145 0.22 -4.77 0.33
C GLY A 145 1.27 -4.44 1.39
N GLU A 146 2.56 -4.49 1.03
CA GLU A 146 3.63 -4.54 2.03
C GLU A 146 4.67 -3.44 1.87
N ASN A 147 5.03 -3.07 0.64
CA ASN A 147 6.18 -2.20 0.38
C ASN A 147 5.80 -0.75 0.06
N CYS A 148 4.56 -0.51 -0.38
CA CYS A 148 4.16 0.82 -0.83
C CYS A 148 4.20 1.81 0.33
N PRO A 149 4.95 2.93 0.22
CA PRO A 149 5.03 3.93 1.28
C PRO A 149 3.69 4.63 1.54
N GLN A 150 2.82 4.64 0.54
CA GLN A 150 1.49 5.24 0.58
C GLN A 150 0.39 4.23 0.98
N ARG A 151 0.74 2.99 1.34
CA ARG A 151 -0.25 2.03 1.86
C ARG A 151 -0.79 2.52 3.20
N ILE A 152 -2.06 2.24 3.47
CA ILE A 152 -2.69 2.60 4.74
C ILE A 152 -2.40 1.54 5.80
N VAL A 153 -1.86 1.98 6.92
CA VAL A 153 -1.54 1.18 8.12
C VAL A 153 -2.10 1.88 9.35
N THR A 154 -2.40 1.13 10.41
CA THR A 154 -2.95 1.70 11.64
C THR A 154 -1.86 1.93 12.68
N CYS A 155 -1.98 3.02 13.43
CA CYS A 155 -1.15 3.26 14.59
C CYS A 155 -1.42 2.24 15.70
N GLU A 156 -0.38 1.60 16.24
CA GLU A 156 -0.52 0.61 17.32
C GLU A 156 -1.02 1.20 18.66
N PHE A 157 -0.92 2.52 18.84
CA PHE A 157 -1.31 3.19 20.09
C PHE A 157 -2.73 3.77 20.07
N CYS A 158 -3.18 4.26 18.91
CA CYS A 158 -4.46 4.97 18.79
C CYS A 158 -5.36 4.46 17.65
N GLU A 159 -4.92 3.41 16.96
CA GLU A 159 -5.63 2.74 15.85
C GLU A 159 -5.96 3.65 14.66
N PHE A 160 -5.42 4.88 14.62
CA PHE A 160 -5.67 5.83 13.55
C PHE A 160 -5.02 5.35 12.24
N PRO A 161 -5.79 5.30 11.12
CA PRO A 161 -5.28 4.88 9.82
C PRO A 161 -4.48 6.00 9.14
N LEU A 162 -3.26 5.68 8.70
CA LEU A 162 -2.28 6.62 8.16
C LEU A 162 -1.50 5.99 7.00
N PRO A 163 -0.94 6.79 6.08
CA PRO A 163 0.10 6.31 5.18
C PRO A 163 1.31 5.75 5.94
N ALA A 164 1.88 4.65 5.46
CA ALA A 164 3.02 4.00 6.10
C ALA A 164 4.26 4.90 6.22
N ILE A 165 4.43 5.86 5.30
CA ILE A 165 5.49 6.87 5.37
C ILE A 165 5.37 7.79 6.59
N ASP A 166 4.16 8.07 7.05
CA ASP A 166 3.89 8.99 8.17
C ASP A 166 3.80 8.26 9.52
N LEU A 167 3.67 6.92 9.50
CA LEU A 167 3.40 6.11 10.69
C LEU A 167 4.47 6.27 11.77
N ALA A 168 5.75 6.26 11.40
CA ALA A 168 6.85 6.33 12.36
C ALA A 168 6.88 7.67 13.11
N GLU A 169 6.76 8.79 12.38
CA GLU A 169 6.70 10.13 12.98
C GLU A 169 5.46 10.25 13.89
N HIS A 170 4.32 9.73 13.43
CA HIS A 170 3.11 9.71 14.24
C HIS A 170 3.29 8.88 15.52
N GLN A 171 3.88 7.68 15.45
CA GLN A 171 4.08 6.80 16.61
C GLN A 171 5.00 7.40 17.69
N GLU A 172 5.99 8.19 17.29
CA GLU A 172 6.87 8.88 18.23
C GLU A 172 6.12 9.95 19.04
N VAL A 173 5.20 10.70 18.41
CA VAL A 173 4.37 11.68 19.14
C VAL A 173 3.23 10.99 19.89
N CYS A 174 2.53 10.09 19.21
CA CYS A 174 1.34 9.42 19.72
C CYS A 174 1.67 8.52 20.92
N GLY A 175 2.75 7.74 20.85
CA GLY A 175 3.16 6.86 21.94
C GLY A 175 3.56 7.58 23.23
N ASN A 176 3.98 8.85 23.12
CA ASN A 176 4.33 9.72 24.25
C ASN A 176 3.11 10.39 24.90
N ARG A 177 1.93 10.37 24.26
CA ARG A 177 0.70 10.85 24.88
C ARG A 177 0.37 10.00 26.11
N THR A 178 -0.17 10.65 27.14
CA THR A 178 -0.58 9.96 28.37
C THR A 178 -2.08 9.89 28.47
N GLU A 179 -2.58 8.80 29.03
CA GLU A 179 -3.98 8.58 29.39
C GLU A 179 -4.08 8.25 30.88
N LEU A 180 -5.22 8.59 31.48
CA LEU A 180 -5.46 8.31 32.90
C LEU A 180 -5.90 6.85 33.06
N CYS A 181 -5.14 6.06 33.82
CA CYS A 181 -5.57 4.72 34.21
C CYS A 181 -6.76 4.81 35.17
N HIS A 182 -7.90 4.21 34.83
CA HIS A 182 -9.11 4.24 35.67
C HIS A 182 -8.99 3.41 36.95
N MET A 183 -8.05 2.47 37.03
CA MET A 183 -7.87 1.64 38.21
C MET A 183 -7.02 2.33 39.28
N CYS A 184 -5.88 2.91 38.90
CA CYS A 184 -4.94 3.51 39.84
C CYS A 184 -4.82 5.03 39.72
N ASN A 185 -5.62 5.68 38.87
CA ASN A 185 -5.62 7.12 38.62
C ASN A 185 -4.23 7.72 38.30
N ARG A 186 -3.32 6.93 37.72
CA ARG A 186 -2.01 7.41 37.23
C ARG A 186 -2.10 7.73 35.75
N TYR A 187 -1.44 8.82 35.35
CA TYR A 187 -1.18 9.09 33.94
C TYR A 187 -0.10 8.15 33.43
N ILE A 188 -0.44 7.35 32.43
CA ILE A 188 0.44 6.35 31.82
C ILE A 188 0.63 6.69 30.34
N ARG A 189 1.84 6.52 29.81
CA ARG A 189 2.09 6.71 28.37
C ARG A 189 1.40 5.60 27.58
N LEU A 190 0.88 5.92 26.40
CA LEU A 190 0.24 4.93 25.53
C LEU A 190 1.17 3.76 25.19
N ARG A 191 2.46 4.02 24.92
CA ARG A 191 3.46 2.96 24.67
C ARG A 191 3.69 2.05 25.88
N GLU A 192 3.43 2.53 27.09
CA GLU A 192 3.61 1.77 28.34
C GLU A 192 2.31 1.12 28.82
N ARG A 193 1.18 1.32 28.12
CA ARG A 193 -0.15 0.91 28.59
C ARG A 193 -0.26 -0.59 28.86
N TYR A 194 0.21 -1.43 27.94
CA TYR A 194 0.18 -2.89 28.11
C TYR A 194 1.01 -3.37 29.32
N ASN A 195 2.19 -2.79 29.50
CA ASN A 195 3.06 -3.09 30.65
C ASN A 195 2.45 -2.60 31.97
N HIS A 196 1.74 -1.47 31.93
CA HIS A 196 1.02 -0.98 33.10
C HIS A 196 -0.17 -1.86 33.45
N GLU A 197 -1.01 -2.24 32.48
CA GLU A 197 -2.22 -3.04 32.68
C GLU A 197 -1.90 -4.38 33.36
N SER A 198 -0.85 -5.06 32.92
CA SER A 198 -0.39 -6.33 33.51
C SER A 198 0.16 -6.21 34.95
N ARG A 199 0.59 -5.01 35.37
CA ARG A 199 1.19 -4.75 36.69
C ARG A 199 0.37 -3.78 37.54
N CYS A 200 -0.82 -3.42 37.09
CA CYS A 200 -1.62 -2.39 37.75
C CYS A 200 -2.19 -2.96 39.06
N THR A 201 -1.74 -2.41 40.18
CA THR A 201 -2.23 -2.77 41.50
C THR A 201 -3.56 -2.11 41.87
N GLY A 202 -4.11 -1.22 41.03
CA GLY A 202 -5.36 -0.50 41.32
C GLY A 202 -5.30 0.47 42.51
N LEU A 203 -4.12 0.63 43.12
CA LEU A 203 -3.95 1.57 44.23
C LEU A 203 -3.54 2.94 43.68
N PRO A 204 -4.29 4.01 44.02
CA PRO A 204 -3.88 5.37 43.71
C PRO A 204 -2.57 5.68 44.41
N ASP A 205 -1.65 6.30 43.69
CA ASP A 205 -0.35 6.68 44.25
C ASP A 205 -0.57 7.91 45.16
N THR A 206 -0.68 7.68 46.47
CA THR A 206 -0.72 8.76 47.47
C THR A 206 0.62 9.47 47.61
N THR A 207 1.66 8.96 46.95
CA THR A 207 3.02 9.51 46.93
C THR A 207 3.16 10.55 45.81
N VAL A 208 2.39 11.63 45.90
CA VAL A 208 2.68 12.84 45.13
C VAL A 208 3.90 13.51 45.78
N GLY A 209 5.09 13.05 45.43
CA GLY A 209 6.29 13.83 45.65
C GLY A 209 6.19 15.12 44.84
N SER A 210 6.05 16.25 45.53
CA SER A 210 6.21 17.60 44.98
C SER A 210 7.59 17.72 44.32
N SER A 211 7.69 17.35 43.04
CA SER A 211 8.91 17.47 42.25
C SER A 211 9.17 18.92 41.81
N ARG A 212 8.78 19.91 42.62
CA ARG A 212 9.11 21.32 42.41
C ARG A 212 10.15 21.87 43.39
N ASP A 213 10.53 21.15 44.44
CA ASP A 213 11.39 21.70 45.50
C ASP A 213 12.83 21.16 45.56
N ALA A 214 13.31 20.44 44.52
CA ALA A 214 14.67 19.90 44.47
C ALA A 214 15.63 20.67 43.53
N ARG A 215 15.52 22.01 43.44
CA ARG A 215 16.50 22.83 42.68
C ARG A 215 17.14 24.00 43.42
N ASP A 216 16.82 24.26 44.69
CA ASP A 216 17.38 25.42 45.41
C ASP A 216 18.57 25.11 46.34
N ALA A 217 19.13 23.90 46.31
CA ALA A 217 20.25 23.52 47.19
C ALA A 217 21.64 23.39 46.53
N GLU A 218 21.82 23.82 45.26
CA GLU A 218 23.13 23.74 44.58
C GLU A 218 23.63 25.12 44.11
N ARG A 219 23.54 26.14 44.98
CA ARG A 219 24.01 27.52 44.68
C ARG A 219 25.23 27.98 45.47
N ARG A 220 26.10 27.07 45.96
CA ARG A 220 27.40 27.47 46.54
C ARG A 220 28.51 26.42 46.36
N GLN A 221 29.15 26.38 45.19
CA GLN A 221 30.62 26.46 45.10
C GLN A 221 31.11 26.68 43.66
N PRO A 222 32.17 27.50 43.44
CA PRO A 222 32.69 27.83 42.12
C PRO A 222 33.85 26.89 41.73
N GLN A 223 33.71 26.17 40.61
CA GLN A 223 34.84 25.51 39.96
C GLN A 223 34.71 25.62 38.43
N GLY A 224 35.63 26.40 37.83
CA GLY A 224 36.28 26.20 36.53
C GLY A 224 35.45 26.16 35.23
N PRO A 225 35.86 26.86 34.15
CA PRO A 225 35.16 26.79 32.88
C PRO A 225 35.54 25.52 32.11
N GLN A 226 34.65 24.51 32.10
CA GLN A 226 34.70 23.45 31.09
C GLN A 226 33.77 23.77 29.91
N ARG A 227 34.44 24.04 28.79
CA ARG A 227 33.91 24.32 27.46
C ARG A 227 33.13 23.10 26.94
N ARG A 228 31.81 23.22 26.78
CA ARG A 228 31.00 22.32 25.94
C ARG A 228 30.34 23.10 24.81
N GLN A 229 30.56 22.62 23.59
CA GLN A 229 30.10 23.17 22.32
C GLN A 229 28.58 23.31 22.26
N PRO A 230 28.08 24.46 21.78
CA PRO A 230 26.91 24.51 20.92
C PRO A 230 27.35 24.62 19.45
N GLN A 231 26.46 24.27 18.52
CA GLN A 231 26.50 24.54 17.07
C GLN A 231 26.75 23.32 16.15
N ASP A 232 25.77 22.42 16.04
CA ASP A 232 25.67 21.53 14.87
C ASP A 232 24.32 21.60 14.12
N ILE A 233 23.34 22.35 14.65
CA ILE A 233 22.03 22.56 13.98
C ILE A 233 22.04 23.85 13.14
N SER A 234 22.89 24.83 13.48
CA SER A 234 22.97 26.12 12.77
C SER A 234 23.73 26.00 11.44
N ARG A 235 24.78 25.16 11.36
CA ARG A 235 25.59 25.02 10.14
C ARG A 235 24.83 24.36 8.99
N LYS A 236 24.00 23.35 9.26
CA LYS A 236 23.20 22.71 8.20
C LYS A 236 22.15 23.65 7.64
N ARG A 237 21.49 24.46 8.48
CA ARG A 237 20.48 25.44 8.04
C ARG A 237 21.11 26.64 7.31
N LEU A 238 22.30 27.08 7.74
CA LEU A 238 23.07 28.16 7.10
C LEU A 238 23.69 27.70 5.76
N LEU A 239 24.17 26.46 5.66
CA LEU A 239 24.68 25.90 4.40
C LEU A 239 23.55 25.70 3.39
N PHE A 240 22.36 25.28 3.82
CA PHE A 240 21.18 25.20 2.95
C PHE A 240 20.74 26.58 2.43
N THR A 241 20.75 27.62 3.25
CA THR A 241 20.39 28.99 2.79
C THR A 241 21.46 29.63 1.92
N ILE A 242 22.75 29.36 2.15
CA ILE A 242 23.84 29.85 1.28
C ILE A 242 23.82 29.13 -0.08
N ALA A 243 23.52 27.82 -0.11
CA ALA A 243 23.42 27.07 -1.36
C ALA A 243 22.21 27.51 -2.22
N VAL A 244 21.04 27.76 -1.59
CA VAL A 244 19.83 28.19 -2.32
C VAL A 244 19.97 29.63 -2.86
N THR A 245 20.59 30.54 -2.10
CA THR A 245 20.82 31.91 -2.57
C THR A 245 21.94 31.99 -3.61
N GLY A 246 22.99 31.17 -3.50
CA GLY A 246 24.07 31.09 -4.49
C GLY A 246 23.61 30.57 -5.87
N ILE A 247 22.76 29.54 -5.89
CA ILE A 247 22.21 28.99 -7.13
C ILE A 247 21.27 30.00 -7.83
N ALA A 248 20.47 30.75 -7.07
CA ALA A 248 19.60 31.79 -7.63
C ALA A 248 20.38 32.94 -8.30
N VAL A 249 21.52 33.34 -7.73
CA VAL A 249 22.38 34.39 -8.31
C VAL A 249 23.09 33.90 -9.58
N LEU A 250 23.59 32.66 -9.59
CA LEU A 250 24.25 32.09 -10.77
C LEU A 250 23.28 31.88 -11.95
N LEU A 251 22.07 31.38 -11.68
CA LEU A 251 21.04 31.24 -12.73
C LEU A 251 20.54 32.60 -13.22
N GLY A 252 20.41 33.59 -12.32
CA GLY A 252 20.09 34.97 -12.70
C GLY A 252 21.13 35.59 -13.62
N SER A 253 22.43 35.46 -13.30
CA SER A 253 23.51 36.03 -14.12
C SER A 253 23.65 35.34 -15.49
N PHE A 254 23.41 34.02 -15.57
CA PHE A 254 23.47 33.29 -16.85
C PHE A 254 22.33 33.67 -17.81
N LEU A 255 21.13 33.90 -17.27
CA LEU A 255 19.98 34.34 -18.07
C LEU A 255 20.11 35.80 -18.53
N PHE A 256 20.78 36.66 -17.76
CA PHE A 256 21.05 38.05 -18.17
C PHE A 256 22.19 38.18 -19.18
N GLN A 257 23.25 37.36 -19.12
CA GLN A 257 24.29 37.36 -20.16
C GLN A 257 23.77 36.85 -21.50
N LYS A 258 22.94 35.80 -21.49
CA LYS A 258 22.31 35.27 -22.72
C LYS A 258 21.38 36.28 -23.41
N LYS A 259 20.80 37.22 -22.66
CA LYS A 259 19.95 38.29 -23.21
C LYS A 259 20.74 39.48 -23.78
N ALA A 260 22.00 39.67 -23.35
CA ALA A 260 22.87 40.74 -23.85
C ALA A 260 23.55 40.37 -25.18
N GLU A 261 23.89 39.09 -25.39
CA GLU A 261 24.48 38.62 -26.66
C GLU A 261 23.45 38.59 -27.80
N ASP A 262 22.18 38.29 -27.52
CA ASP A 262 21.10 38.25 -28.52
C ASP A 262 20.60 39.65 -28.95
N SER A 263 21.00 40.73 -28.24
CA SER A 263 20.65 42.11 -28.58
C SER A 263 21.75 42.86 -29.34
N GLN A 264 22.90 42.25 -29.59
CA GLN A 264 24.01 42.88 -30.36
C GLN A 264 24.14 42.33 -31.78
N VAL A 265 23.22 41.45 -32.20
CA VAL A 265 23.15 40.91 -33.56
C VAL A 265 21.79 41.22 -34.17
N HIS A 266 21.45 42.51 -34.30
CA HIS A 266 20.46 43.02 -35.27
C HIS A 266 20.90 44.42 -35.72
#